data_AF-A0A653F6C4-F1
#
_entry.id   AF-A0A653F6C4-F1
#
_cell.length_a   1.000
_cell.length_b   1.000
_cell.length_c   1.000
_cell.angle_alpha   90.00
_cell.angle_beta   90.00
_cell.angle_gamma   90.00
#
_symmetry.space_group_name_H-M   'P 1'
#
loop_
_entity.id
_entity.type
_entity.pdbx_description
1 polymer ?
#
loop_
_entity_poly.entity_id
_entity_poly.type
_entity_poly.pdbx_seq_one_letter_code
_entity_poly.pdbx_strand_id
1 'polypeptide(L)'
;MTAPSLKPAGSSGLLGKLMAAVRSEFRNDVMEFAPEDPVFGTAECRVSRCERGARGRGLCQGHLQRWNNQGRPDLDRFAASTDPRWRRQQPNQQCRVPGCGYGSARGGMCGLHAQRWERAGRPDLDTWLAEPQPFKRPAAGATCRIPHCELWPQATSPFCQTHTNTWKVNGRPDIDEFADRFATITSLAGEVIRLDRLTGQLKLEMQYVLQRRHDDRQGKLTPDVVMRVVRTLADAGVGSLVDHDEDDWHERMRLPINDSCARVFLGYACRVIADLAEAGGWEAEYPRDVWRMRRLGHDGDRTLRFAGVGQPWLRDLAKRWVRWRLSTGLGLEAGGGRPVVVLTRFAGFLADIGVERVDQVDRSVLERYLADLRGDSLRAQRRGAHIGLLNRFFAAVRQHRWDTALPADAMFFPEDYPKREERLPRALAEHVMAQLEDPHNLARFADPAHRLITIILMRCGLRITDALRLRSDCVVTDAEGAPYLRYLNHKMKRDALVPIDEQVRELIAAHRICTAQRWPSGTPGLFPRPTKNIDGAHPIGSPTYRMALLRWLSVCDVRDEHGEQVHLTPHQWRHTLGTRLKMSEVAPDASFSGRRERFLAGA
;
A
#
# COMPACT_ATOMS: atom_id res chain seq x y z
N MET A 1 -33.94 25.73 -29.60
CA MET A 1 -34.10 25.49 -28.15
C MET A 1 -32.74 25.16 -27.58
N THR A 2 -32.19 26.09 -26.81
CA THR A 2 -30.85 26.04 -26.21
C THR A 2 -30.75 24.91 -25.20
N ALA A 3 -29.72 24.07 -25.35
CA ALA A 3 -29.42 22.97 -24.45
C ALA A 3 -29.17 23.50 -23.02
N PRO A 4 -29.73 22.85 -21.98
CA PRO A 4 -29.44 23.25 -20.62
C PRO A 4 -27.97 22.93 -20.30
N SER A 5 -27.23 23.98 -19.97
CA SER A 5 -25.88 23.90 -19.41
C SER A 5 -25.88 22.96 -18.20
N LEU A 6 -25.25 21.80 -18.34
CA LEU A 6 -24.93 20.90 -17.22
C LEU A 6 -23.93 21.62 -16.31
N LYS A 7 -24.45 22.34 -15.31
CA LYS A 7 -23.67 22.70 -14.12
C LYS A 7 -23.16 21.39 -13.50
N PRO A 8 -21.90 21.32 -13.03
CA PRO A 8 -21.46 20.21 -12.20
C PRO A 8 -22.41 20.13 -11.00
N ALA A 9 -22.92 18.93 -10.69
CA ALA A 9 -23.74 18.68 -9.52
C ALA A 9 -22.89 18.90 -8.25
N GLY A 10 -22.66 20.17 -7.92
CA GLY A 10 -21.95 20.61 -6.73
C GLY A 10 -22.81 20.43 -5.49
N SER A 11 -22.19 19.87 -4.45
CA SER A 11 -22.37 20.14 -3.01
C SER A 11 -23.75 20.07 -2.35
N SER A 12 -24.88 20.02 -3.06
CA SER A 12 -26.22 19.99 -2.46
C SER A 12 -26.49 18.62 -1.82
N GLY A 13 -26.15 18.49 -0.54
CA GLY A 13 -26.40 17.31 0.28
C GLY A 13 -25.16 16.68 0.92
N LEU A 14 -23.93 17.08 0.54
CA LEU A 14 -22.71 16.53 1.16
C LEU A 14 -22.67 16.84 2.66
N LEU A 15 -22.97 18.08 3.06
CA LEU A 15 -23.04 18.45 4.48
C LEU A 15 -24.06 17.58 5.24
N GLY A 16 -25.26 17.37 4.67
CA GLY A 16 -26.26 16.49 5.28
C GLY A 16 -25.78 15.04 5.41
N LYS A 17 -25.10 14.51 4.40
CA LYS A 17 -24.48 13.17 4.44
C LYS A 17 -23.39 13.08 5.50
N LEU A 18 -22.52 14.10 5.62
CA LEU A 18 -21.48 14.16 6.65
C LEU A 18 -22.10 14.21 8.06
N MET A 19 -23.11 15.07 8.25
CA MET A 19 -23.85 15.15 9.52
C MET A 19 -24.57 13.85 9.88
N ALA A 20 -24.94 13.02 8.91
CA ALA A 20 -25.50 11.69 9.18
C ALA A 20 -24.41 10.63 9.44
N ALA A 21 -23.27 10.71 8.75
CA ALA A 21 -22.28 9.64 8.71
C ALA A 21 -21.16 9.75 9.77
N VAL A 22 -20.79 10.96 10.20
CA VAL A 22 -19.72 11.16 11.20
C VAL A 22 -20.25 10.81 12.59
N ARG A 23 -19.67 9.81 13.25
CA ARG A 23 -20.00 9.36 14.62
C ARG A 23 -19.51 10.38 15.65
N SER A 24 -20.20 10.44 16.80
CA SER A 24 -19.91 11.41 17.87
C SER A 24 -18.46 11.37 18.35
N GLU A 25 -17.85 10.19 18.42
CA GLU A 25 -16.45 9.99 18.80
C GLU A 25 -15.45 10.76 17.90
N PHE A 26 -15.80 10.97 16.62
CA PHE A 26 -15.01 11.73 15.65
C PHE A 26 -15.47 13.19 15.48
N ARG A 27 -16.49 13.68 16.22
CA ARG A 27 -16.99 15.06 16.11
C ARG A 27 -16.27 16.07 17.01
N ASN A 28 -15.05 15.76 17.43
CA ASN A 28 -14.28 16.62 18.32
C ASN A 28 -13.24 17.46 17.54
N ASP A 29 -12.96 18.65 18.04
CA ASP A 29 -11.88 19.52 17.53
C ASP A 29 -10.50 18.98 17.87
N VAL A 30 -10.42 18.26 18.99
CA VAL A 30 -9.21 17.60 19.48
C VAL A 30 -9.55 16.12 19.65
N MET A 31 -8.84 15.26 18.92
CA MET A 31 -8.95 13.81 19.05
C MET A 31 -7.68 13.26 19.67
N GLU A 32 -7.86 12.57 20.78
CA GLU A 32 -6.79 11.89 21.50
C GLU A 32 -6.95 10.39 21.29
N PHE A 33 -5.87 9.74 20.85
CA PHE A 33 -5.85 8.30 20.62
C PHE A 33 -4.83 7.67 21.56
N ALA A 34 -5.25 6.60 22.23
CA ALA A 34 -4.35 5.82 23.08
C ALA A 34 -3.16 5.26 22.26
N PRO A 35 -1.97 5.06 22.85
CA PRO A 35 -0.82 4.45 22.18
C PRO A 35 -1.15 3.11 21.49
N GLU A 36 -2.10 2.37 22.04
CA GLU A 36 -2.56 1.07 21.57
C GLU A 36 -3.52 1.16 20.38
N ASP A 37 -4.08 2.35 20.08
CA ASP A 37 -5.05 2.50 18.99
C ASP A 37 -4.47 1.94 17.68
N PRO A 38 -5.16 1.02 17.00
CA PRO A 38 -4.60 0.26 15.89
C PRO A 38 -4.17 1.13 14.71
N VAL A 39 -4.76 2.31 14.53
CA VAL A 39 -4.56 3.16 13.35
C VAL A 39 -3.77 4.42 13.68
N PHE A 40 -4.18 5.17 14.70
CA PHE A 40 -3.59 6.46 15.06
C PHE A 40 -2.59 6.35 16.21
N GLY A 41 -2.72 5.32 17.04
CA GLY A 41 -1.83 5.07 18.16
C GLY A 41 -0.40 4.79 17.71
N THR A 42 0.56 5.36 18.41
CA THR A 42 1.97 5.02 18.27
C THR A 42 2.37 4.22 19.51
N ALA A 43 2.81 2.97 19.33
CA ALA A 43 3.29 2.13 20.44
C ALA A 43 4.31 2.89 21.29
N GLU A 44 4.44 2.60 22.57
CA GLU A 44 5.36 3.35 23.44
C GLU A 44 6.84 3.21 23.02
N CYS A 45 7.64 4.22 23.34
CA CYS A 45 9.09 4.15 23.14
C CYS A 45 9.71 3.13 24.10
N ARG A 46 10.57 2.25 23.59
CA ARG A 46 11.30 1.22 24.37
C ARG A 46 12.28 1.79 25.41
N VAL A 47 12.52 3.09 25.42
CA VAL A 47 13.43 3.74 26.37
C VAL A 47 12.69 3.95 27.67
N SER A 48 13.18 3.37 28.77
CA SER A 48 12.53 3.47 30.08
C SER A 48 12.36 4.93 30.49
N ARG A 49 11.16 5.29 31.00
CA ARG A 49 10.75 6.68 31.35
C ARG A 49 10.59 7.63 30.16
N CYS A 50 10.49 7.11 28.94
CA CYS A 50 10.13 7.90 27.76
C CYS A 50 8.65 7.72 27.42
N GLU A 51 7.83 8.70 27.78
CA GLU A 51 6.37 8.72 27.53
C GLU A 51 6.00 9.08 26.07
N ARG A 52 6.90 8.87 25.12
CA ARG A 52 6.71 9.30 23.72
C ARG A 52 6.31 8.12 22.86
N GLY A 53 5.37 8.34 21.95
CA GLY A 53 5.10 7.42 20.84
C GLY A 53 6.32 7.03 19.99
N ALA A 54 6.51 5.73 19.80
CA ALA A 54 7.46 5.12 18.90
C ALA A 54 7.07 5.37 17.44
N ARG A 55 8.08 5.77 16.65
CA ARG A 55 7.95 6.07 15.22
C ARG A 55 8.61 5.01 14.35
N GLY A 56 9.64 4.34 14.85
CA GLY A 56 10.36 3.29 14.13
C GLY A 56 11.26 2.48 15.05
N ARG A 57 11.33 1.16 14.82
CA ARG A 57 12.07 0.20 15.66
C ARG A 57 11.75 0.32 17.17
N GLY A 58 10.51 0.66 17.51
CA GLY A 58 10.12 0.86 18.91
C GLY A 58 10.74 2.10 19.58
N LEU A 59 11.37 3.02 18.82
CA LEU A 59 11.93 4.26 19.35
C LEU A 59 11.11 5.47 18.89
N CYS A 60 10.95 6.48 19.75
CA CYS A 60 10.43 7.78 19.35
C CYS A 60 11.39 8.46 18.36
N GLN A 61 10.93 9.48 17.62
CA GLN A 61 11.77 10.16 16.61
C GLN A 61 13.12 10.64 17.19
N GLY A 62 13.11 11.22 18.39
CA GLY A 62 14.32 11.74 19.03
C GLY A 62 15.32 10.64 19.37
N HIS A 63 14.85 9.52 19.94
CA HIS A 63 15.72 8.38 20.25
C HIS A 63 16.16 7.62 19.01
N LEU A 64 15.31 7.50 18.00
CA LEU A 64 15.67 6.91 16.70
C LEU A 64 16.79 7.71 16.01
N GLN A 65 16.69 9.05 16.03
CA GLN A 65 17.75 9.90 15.49
C GLN A 65 19.06 9.74 16.28
N ARG A 66 18.98 9.69 17.61
CA ARG A 66 20.17 9.47 18.46
C ARG A 66 20.80 8.10 18.21
N TRP A 67 19.99 7.05 18.10
CA TRP A 67 20.43 5.71 17.77
C TRP A 67 21.14 5.66 16.42
N ASN A 68 20.59 6.33 15.39
CA ASN A 68 21.25 6.47 14.10
C ASN A 68 22.58 7.21 14.20
N ASN A 69 22.62 8.33 14.95
CA ASN A 69 23.84 9.13 15.13
C ASN A 69 24.95 8.39 15.90
N GLN A 70 24.60 7.40 16.72
CA GLN A 70 25.55 6.54 17.44
C GLN A 70 26.01 5.32 16.61
N GLY A 71 25.71 5.29 15.30
CA GLY A 71 26.11 4.18 14.43
C GLY A 71 25.24 2.93 14.56
N ARG A 72 23.99 3.07 15.00
CA ARG A 72 23.00 1.98 15.10
C ARG A 72 23.46 0.81 15.99
N PRO A 73 23.80 1.06 17.26
CA PRO A 73 24.18 0.02 18.21
C PRO A 73 23.05 -0.99 18.43
N ASP A 74 23.31 -2.08 19.18
CA ASP A 74 22.24 -2.98 19.61
C ASP A 74 21.08 -2.20 20.25
N LEU A 75 19.86 -2.52 19.81
CA LEU A 75 18.68 -1.72 20.09
C LEU A 75 18.27 -1.81 21.56
N ASP A 76 18.44 -2.98 22.18
CA ASP A 76 18.02 -3.25 23.55
C ASP A 76 19.00 -2.59 24.51
N ARG A 77 20.30 -2.75 24.24
CA ARG A 77 21.37 -2.06 24.97
C ARG A 77 21.23 -0.53 24.88
N PHE A 78 20.92 0.00 23.70
CA PHE A 78 20.69 1.44 23.53
C PHE A 78 19.47 1.90 24.33
N ALA A 79 18.35 1.18 24.24
CA ALA A 79 17.12 1.55 24.92
C ALA A 79 17.28 1.60 26.44
N ALA A 80 18.10 0.71 27.01
CA ALA A 80 18.39 0.65 28.44
C ALA A 80 19.34 1.76 28.94
N SER A 81 20.22 2.30 28.08
CA SER A 81 21.31 3.20 28.49
C SER A 81 21.13 4.66 28.06
N THR A 82 20.24 4.91 27.10
CA THR A 82 20.04 6.25 26.53
C THR A 82 19.20 7.14 27.44
N ASP A 83 19.56 8.42 27.54
CA ASP A 83 18.83 9.40 28.34
C ASP A 83 17.36 9.54 27.85
N PRO A 84 16.34 9.36 28.71
CA PRO A 84 14.94 9.42 28.30
C PRO A 84 14.46 10.83 27.94
N ARG A 85 15.16 11.87 28.39
CA ARG A 85 14.76 13.28 28.22
C ARG A 85 14.67 13.70 26.75
N TRP A 86 13.84 14.71 26.51
CA TRP A 86 13.72 15.33 25.19
C TRP A 86 15.00 16.09 24.85
N ARG A 87 15.31 16.22 23.55
CA ARG A 87 16.47 17.02 23.11
C ARG A 87 16.45 18.45 23.68
N ARG A 88 15.25 19.05 23.80
CA ARG A 88 15.04 20.39 24.39
C ARG A 88 15.20 20.44 25.92
N GLN A 89 15.12 19.30 26.60
CA GLN A 89 15.29 19.14 28.05
C GLN A 89 16.69 18.62 28.41
N GLN A 90 17.50 18.26 27.43
CA GLN A 90 18.89 17.90 27.69
C GLN A 90 19.69 19.18 27.95
N PRO A 91 20.64 19.14 28.90
CA PRO A 91 21.56 20.23 29.08
C PRO A 91 22.23 20.54 27.75
N ASN A 92 22.16 21.81 27.34
CA ASN A 92 23.00 22.28 26.24
C ASN A 92 24.47 22.04 26.62
N GLN A 93 25.31 21.75 25.63
CA GLN A 93 26.72 21.48 25.86
C GLN A 93 27.39 22.65 26.60
N GLN A 94 28.10 22.34 27.68
CA GLN A 94 28.89 23.31 28.44
C GLN A 94 30.21 23.62 27.70
N CYS A 95 30.82 24.76 28.00
CA CYS A 95 32.18 25.06 27.57
C CYS A 95 33.16 23.98 28.05
N ARG A 96 34.02 23.49 27.15
CA ARG A 96 35.08 22.52 27.47
C ARG A 96 36.15 23.06 28.42
N VAL A 97 36.25 24.38 28.61
CA VAL A 97 37.21 24.98 29.55
C VAL A 97 36.83 24.60 30.99
N PRO A 98 37.75 23.97 31.76
CA PRO A 98 37.48 23.58 33.14
C PRO A 98 36.94 24.74 34.00
N GLY A 99 35.84 24.48 34.72
CA GLY A 99 35.21 25.46 35.61
C GLY A 99 34.34 26.53 34.95
N CYS A 100 34.25 26.57 33.61
CA CYS A 100 33.41 27.52 32.88
C CYS A 100 31.97 26.97 32.73
N GLY A 101 30.98 27.56 33.41
CA GLY A 101 29.57 27.16 33.33
C GLY A 101 28.77 27.67 32.14
N TYR A 102 29.40 28.42 31.22
CA TYR A 102 28.72 28.95 30.03
C TYR A 102 28.48 27.88 28.97
N GLY A 103 27.44 28.06 28.15
CA GLY A 103 27.16 27.18 27.02
C GLY A 103 28.20 27.27 25.89
N SER A 104 28.46 26.14 25.26
CA SER A 104 29.29 25.99 24.07
C SER A 104 28.64 26.68 22.86
N ALA A 105 29.45 27.38 22.08
CA ALA A 105 29.05 28.11 20.88
C ALA A 105 29.85 27.66 19.64
N ARG A 106 31.19 27.64 19.72
CA ARG A 106 32.08 27.26 18.60
C ARG A 106 33.21 26.38 19.12
N GLY A 107 33.51 25.30 18.40
CA GLY A 107 34.63 24.40 18.76
C GLY A 107 34.53 23.76 20.15
N GLY A 108 33.34 23.63 20.72
CA GLY A 108 33.16 23.13 22.09
C GLY A 108 33.37 24.19 23.19
N MET A 109 33.65 25.44 22.84
CA MET A 109 33.92 26.54 23.77
C MET A 109 32.82 27.60 23.75
N CYS A 110 32.66 28.35 24.84
CA CYS A 110 31.76 29.51 24.86
C CYS A 110 32.26 30.62 23.92
N GLY A 111 31.40 31.59 23.59
CA GLY A 111 31.76 32.65 22.63
C GLY A 111 33.04 33.43 22.99
N LEU A 112 33.29 33.68 24.27
CA LEU A 112 34.49 34.39 24.74
C LEU A 112 35.75 33.53 24.64
N HIS A 113 35.68 32.26 25.04
CA HIS A 113 36.83 31.34 24.96
C HIS A 113 37.17 31.01 23.51
N ALA A 114 36.16 30.79 22.66
CA ALA A 114 36.37 30.62 21.23
C ALA A 114 37.03 31.84 20.59
N GLN A 115 36.56 33.05 20.92
CA GLN A 115 37.15 34.29 20.38
C GLN A 115 38.61 34.49 20.84
N ARG A 116 38.93 34.15 22.10
CA ARG A 116 40.31 34.22 22.59
C ARG A 116 41.23 33.21 21.92
N TRP A 117 40.76 31.98 21.76
CA TRP A 117 41.49 30.94 21.03
C TRP A 117 41.76 31.35 19.57
N GLU A 118 40.75 31.92 18.90
CA GLU A 118 40.91 32.47 17.54
C GLU A 118 41.94 33.62 17.51
N ARG A 119 41.91 34.53 18.48
CA ARG A 119 42.88 35.65 18.60
C ARG A 119 44.30 35.19 18.94
N ALA A 120 44.44 34.06 19.63
CA ALA A 120 45.73 33.44 19.93
C ALA A 120 46.32 32.67 18.73
N GLY A 121 45.69 32.74 17.55
CA GLY A 121 46.17 32.07 16.35
C GLY A 121 45.76 30.61 16.21
N ARG A 122 44.71 30.17 16.94
CA ARG A 122 44.19 28.79 16.94
C ARG A 122 45.25 27.73 17.31
N PRO A 123 45.88 27.84 18.48
CA PRO A 123 46.81 26.83 18.98
C PRO A 123 46.12 25.45 19.12
N ASP A 124 46.90 24.39 19.34
CA ASP A 124 46.35 23.06 19.60
C ASP A 124 45.26 23.10 20.68
N LEU A 125 44.11 22.48 20.37
CA LEU A 125 42.89 22.68 21.14
C LEU A 125 42.97 22.00 22.51
N ASP A 126 43.55 20.80 22.59
CA ASP A 126 43.61 20.08 23.86
C ASP A 126 44.64 20.73 24.80
N THR A 127 45.76 21.22 24.27
CA THR A 127 46.73 22.05 25.02
C THR A 127 46.09 23.34 25.53
N TRP A 128 45.37 24.07 24.68
CA TRP A 128 44.68 25.30 25.06
C TRP A 128 43.62 25.11 26.15
N LEU A 129 42.89 24.00 26.10
CA LEU A 129 41.86 23.65 27.08
C LEU A 129 42.43 23.20 28.43
N ALA A 130 43.66 22.70 28.47
CA ALA A 130 44.35 22.32 29.69
C ALA A 130 44.84 23.55 30.48
N GLU A 131 45.09 24.68 29.81
CA GLU A 131 45.54 25.91 30.46
C GLU A 131 44.40 26.64 31.22
N PRO A 132 44.67 27.24 32.39
CA PRO A 132 43.68 28.02 33.13
C PRO A 132 43.25 29.28 32.36
N GLN A 133 42.05 29.24 31.77
CA GLN A 133 41.51 30.38 31.02
C GLN A 133 40.65 31.29 31.91
N PRO A 134 40.81 32.63 31.86
CA PRO A 134 40.03 33.52 32.71
C PRO A 134 38.55 33.58 32.29
N PHE A 135 37.64 33.56 33.25
CA PHE A 135 36.21 33.79 33.02
C PHE A 135 35.57 34.52 34.20
N LYS A 136 34.49 35.27 33.95
CA LYS A 136 33.72 35.94 34.99
C LYS A 136 32.57 35.02 35.41
N ARG A 137 32.51 34.65 36.70
CA ARG A 137 31.38 33.88 37.24
C ARG A 137 30.17 34.80 37.42
N PRO A 138 28.95 34.34 37.10
CA PRO A 138 27.73 35.05 37.46
C PRO A 138 27.52 35.00 38.99
N ALA A 139 26.48 35.68 39.48
CA ALA A 139 26.10 35.64 40.89
C ALA A 139 25.92 34.18 41.37
N ALA A 140 26.20 33.93 42.65
CA ALA A 140 26.08 32.60 43.23
C ALA A 140 24.66 32.05 43.03
N GLY A 141 24.56 30.82 42.50
CA GLY A 141 23.28 30.16 42.19
C GLY A 141 22.61 30.59 40.88
N ALA A 142 23.17 31.53 40.11
CA ALA A 142 22.58 31.97 38.85
C ALA A 142 22.69 30.90 37.75
N THR A 143 21.54 30.40 37.32
CA THR A 143 21.39 29.47 36.19
C THR A 143 20.45 30.04 35.14
N CYS A 144 20.46 29.44 33.96
CA CYS A 144 19.54 29.77 32.89
C CYS A 144 18.09 29.60 33.36
N ARG A 145 17.23 30.60 33.10
CA ARG A 145 15.82 30.61 33.50
C ARG A 145 14.97 29.49 32.89
N ILE A 146 15.45 28.84 31.82
CA ILE A 146 14.80 27.64 31.25
C ILE A 146 14.86 26.47 32.24
N PRO A 147 13.72 25.86 32.60
CA PRO A 147 13.68 24.67 33.45
C PRO A 147 14.59 23.56 32.89
N HIS A 148 15.36 22.92 33.78
CA HIS A 148 16.33 21.85 33.47
C HIS A 148 17.61 22.29 32.73
N CYS A 149 17.88 23.60 32.60
CA CYS A 149 19.14 24.11 32.06
C CYS A 149 20.07 24.61 33.17
N GLU A 150 21.16 23.89 33.41
CA GLU A 150 22.13 24.22 34.48
C GLU A 150 23.23 25.21 34.02
N LEU A 151 23.22 25.61 32.75
CA LEU A 151 24.21 26.55 32.22
C LEU A 151 24.03 27.95 32.79
N TRP A 152 25.14 28.68 32.89
CA TRP A 152 25.12 30.07 33.31
C TRP A 152 24.40 30.98 32.30
N PRO A 153 23.61 31.96 32.78
CA PRO A 153 22.94 32.95 31.94
C PRO A 153 23.94 33.95 31.38
N GLN A 154 23.63 34.58 30.25
CA GLN A 154 24.47 35.67 29.73
C GLN A 154 24.33 36.92 30.59
N ALA A 155 25.34 37.79 30.57
CA ALA A 155 25.31 39.03 31.35
C ALA A 155 24.09 39.93 31.04
N THR A 156 23.54 39.86 29.82
CA THR A 156 22.43 40.70 29.34
C THR A 156 21.15 39.90 29.09
N SER A 157 21.07 38.64 29.51
CA SER A 157 19.92 37.77 29.26
C SER A 157 19.72 36.80 30.41
N PRO A 158 18.48 36.55 30.86
CA PRO A 158 18.19 35.52 31.87
C PRO A 158 18.46 34.09 31.37
N PHE A 159 18.82 33.93 30.09
CA PHE A 159 19.05 32.65 29.44
C PHE A 159 20.52 32.41 29.11
N CYS A 160 20.91 31.15 28.95
CA CYS A 160 22.22 30.79 28.37
C CYS A 160 22.31 31.23 26.89
N GLN A 161 23.49 31.15 26.27
CA GLN A 161 23.72 31.59 24.89
C GLN A 161 22.72 30.98 23.88
N THR A 162 22.53 29.65 23.93
CA THR A 162 21.65 28.95 22.98
C THR A 162 20.20 29.39 23.13
N HIS A 163 19.69 29.44 24.37
CA HIS A 163 18.32 29.87 24.64
C HIS A 163 18.11 31.36 24.35
N THR A 164 19.13 32.20 24.56
CA THR A 164 19.09 33.62 24.16
C THR A 164 18.95 33.77 22.65
N ASN A 165 19.66 32.95 21.86
CA ASN A 165 19.53 32.97 20.40
C ASN A 165 18.13 32.50 19.97
N THR A 166 17.63 31.41 20.54
CA THR A 166 16.27 30.91 20.27
C THR A 166 15.21 31.94 20.62
N TRP A 167 15.32 32.59 21.78
CA TRP A 167 14.42 33.64 22.23
C TRP A 167 14.40 34.84 21.26
N LYS A 168 15.57 35.27 20.78
CA LYS A 168 15.70 36.32 19.76
C LYS A 168 15.05 35.94 18.44
N VAL A 169 15.26 34.72 17.96
CA VAL A 169 14.68 34.22 16.70
C VAL A 169 13.15 34.11 16.77
N ASN A 170 12.59 33.82 17.96
CA ASN A 170 11.15 33.75 18.18
C ASN A 170 10.50 35.13 18.45
N GLY A 171 11.19 36.24 18.13
CA GLY A 171 10.61 37.58 18.25
C GLY A 171 10.65 38.18 19.65
N ARG A 172 11.43 37.61 20.58
CA ARG A 172 11.60 38.09 21.98
C ARG A 172 10.27 38.16 22.77
N PRO A 173 9.55 37.02 22.91
CA PRO A 173 8.36 36.95 23.75
C PRO A 173 8.67 37.21 25.23
N ASP A 174 7.65 37.30 26.08
CA ASP A 174 7.85 37.42 27.53
C ASP A 174 8.77 36.31 28.10
N ILE A 175 9.57 36.65 29.12
CA ILE A 175 10.62 35.77 29.64
C ILE A 175 10.03 34.53 30.32
N ASP A 176 9.02 34.72 31.17
CA ASP A 176 8.41 33.62 31.92
C ASP A 176 7.50 32.81 30.99
N GLU A 177 6.75 33.45 30.08
CA GLU A 177 5.99 32.74 29.02
C GLU A 177 6.92 31.88 28.15
N PHE A 178 8.07 32.42 27.75
CA PHE A 178 9.06 31.67 26.97
C PHE A 178 9.66 30.51 27.77
N ALA A 179 9.94 30.71 29.07
CA ALA A 179 10.48 29.67 29.93
C ALA A 179 9.47 28.54 30.19
N ASP A 180 8.20 28.89 30.40
CA ASP A 180 7.10 27.95 30.65
C ASP A 180 6.85 27.03 29.46
N ARG A 181 7.10 27.49 28.22
CA ARG A 181 7.04 26.64 27.01
C ARG A 181 8.07 25.50 27.00
N PHE A 182 9.12 25.58 27.80
CA PHE A 182 10.08 24.50 28.02
C PHE A 182 9.69 23.61 29.21
N ALA A 183 8.92 24.15 30.17
CA ALA A 183 8.34 23.43 31.29
C ALA A 183 7.18 22.52 30.85
N THR A 184 6.29 23.04 29.98
CA THR A 184 5.14 22.28 29.50
C THR A 184 5.60 21.18 28.54
N ILE A 185 5.47 19.94 29.00
CA ILE A 185 5.41 18.77 28.13
C ILE A 185 4.07 18.86 27.41
N THR A 186 3.94 19.73 26.41
CA THR A 186 2.84 19.61 25.46
C THR A 186 2.98 18.23 24.85
N SER A 187 1.97 17.36 25.01
CA SER A 187 1.89 16.07 24.32
C SER A 187 2.44 16.26 22.92
N LEU A 188 3.46 15.48 22.56
CA LEU A 188 4.02 15.57 21.23
C LEU A 188 2.86 15.48 20.26
N ALA A 189 2.89 16.31 19.22
CA ALA A 189 1.96 16.31 18.09
C ALA A 189 1.85 14.94 17.36
N GLY A 190 2.41 13.86 17.90
CA GLY A 190 2.28 12.48 17.48
C GLY A 190 1.15 11.69 18.14
N GLU A 191 0.44 12.21 19.15
CA GLU A 191 -0.65 11.48 19.85
C GLU A 191 -2.02 12.17 19.75
N VAL A 192 -2.02 13.44 19.35
CA VAL A 192 -3.23 14.27 19.26
C VAL A 192 -3.40 14.77 17.83
N ILE A 193 -4.60 14.60 17.29
CA ILE A 193 -5.03 15.24 16.04
C ILE A 193 -5.89 16.44 16.42
N ARG A 194 -5.50 17.62 15.95
CA ARG A 194 -6.24 18.86 16.17
C ARG A 194 -6.79 19.41 14.86
N LEU A 195 -8.10 19.63 14.82
CA LEU A 195 -8.85 20.14 13.67
C LEU A 195 -9.44 21.52 13.93
N ASP A 196 -9.07 22.18 15.04
CA ASP A 196 -9.51 23.52 15.44
C ASP A 196 -9.25 24.59 14.37
N ARG A 197 -8.20 24.38 13.55
CA ARG A 197 -7.85 25.28 12.43
C ARG A 197 -8.71 25.11 11.18
N LEU A 198 -9.49 24.04 11.09
CA LEU A 198 -10.43 23.83 10.00
C LEU A 198 -11.81 24.30 10.45
N THR A 199 -12.62 24.83 9.55
CA THR A 199 -13.95 25.37 9.89
C THR A 199 -15.03 24.78 8.99
N GLY A 200 -16.26 24.75 9.49
CA GLY A 200 -17.44 24.36 8.70
C GLY A 200 -17.37 22.94 8.12
N GLN A 201 -17.72 22.80 6.85
CA GLN A 201 -17.81 21.51 6.16
C GLN A 201 -16.46 20.79 6.07
N LEU A 202 -15.35 21.50 5.81
CA LEU A 202 -14.03 20.90 5.70
C LEU A 202 -13.58 20.18 6.99
N LYS A 203 -13.97 20.70 8.17
CA LYS A 203 -13.72 20.03 9.44
C LYS A 203 -14.44 18.67 9.48
N LEU A 204 -15.74 18.66 9.17
CA LEU A 204 -16.55 17.45 9.13
C LEU A 204 -16.05 16.44 8.10
N GLU A 205 -15.57 16.91 6.95
CA GLU A 205 -14.92 16.06 5.94
C GLU A 205 -13.68 15.37 6.51
N MET A 206 -12.77 16.11 7.15
CA MET A 206 -11.59 15.51 7.76
C MET A 206 -11.94 14.56 8.91
N GLN A 207 -12.97 14.87 9.70
CA GLN A 207 -13.49 13.98 10.74
C GLN A 207 -14.02 12.67 10.13
N TYR A 208 -14.77 12.73 9.03
CA TYR A 208 -15.25 11.56 8.31
C TYR A 208 -14.09 10.74 7.71
N VAL A 209 -13.08 11.40 7.14
CA VAL A 209 -11.89 10.74 6.58
C VAL A 209 -11.12 9.98 7.67
N LEU A 210 -10.95 10.58 8.85
CA LEU A 210 -10.29 9.93 9.98
C LEU A 210 -11.12 8.76 10.52
N GLN A 211 -12.44 8.91 10.64
CA GLN A 211 -13.34 7.81 10.97
C GLN A 211 -13.18 6.66 9.97
N ARG A 212 -13.22 6.95 8.67
CA ARG A 212 -13.09 5.92 7.64
C ARG A 212 -11.73 5.23 7.70
N ARG A 213 -10.68 6.01 7.97
CA ARG A 213 -9.33 5.47 8.13
C ARG A 213 -9.21 4.56 9.35
N HIS A 214 -9.88 4.92 10.45
CA HIS A 214 -9.99 4.10 11.65
C HIS A 214 -10.69 2.78 11.37
N ASP A 215 -11.83 2.83 10.67
CA ASP A 215 -12.65 1.67 10.31
C ASP A 215 -11.93 0.73 9.35
N ASP A 216 -11.22 1.29 8.35
CA ASP A 216 -10.56 0.51 7.30
C ASP A 216 -9.40 -0.36 7.83
N ARG A 217 -8.75 0.07 8.94
CA ARG A 217 -7.60 -0.61 9.58
C ARG A 217 -6.51 -1.13 8.61
N GLN A 218 -6.38 -0.46 7.47
CA GLN A 218 -5.42 -0.86 6.42
C GLN A 218 -3.98 -0.49 6.78
N GLY A 219 -3.72 0.28 7.83
CA GLY A 219 -2.37 0.57 8.27
C GLY A 219 -2.29 1.86 9.07
N LYS A 220 -1.26 1.91 9.93
CA LYS A 220 -0.97 3.05 10.80
C LYS A 220 -0.92 4.36 10.01
N LEU A 221 -1.55 5.38 10.56
CA LEU A 221 -1.49 6.76 10.10
C LEU A 221 -1.15 7.63 11.30
N THR A 222 0.12 8.02 11.43
CA THR A 222 0.56 8.81 12.58
C THR A 222 -0.11 10.20 12.58
N PRO A 223 -0.55 10.73 13.73
CA PRO A 223 -1.14 12.06 13.86
C PRO A 223 -0.33 13.17 13.19
N ASP A 224 1.01 13.10 13.22
CA ASP A 224 1.87 14.07 12.54
C ASP A 224 1.70 14.12 11.01
N VAL A 225 1.40 12.99 10.35
CA VAL A 225 1.06 12.97 8.91
C VAL A 225 -0.28 13.70 8.70
N VAL A 226 -1.26 13.45 9.57
CA VAL A 226 -2.56 14.13 9.53
C VAL A 226 -2.38 15.63 9.74
N MET A 227 -1.62 16.04 10.76
CA MET A 227 -1.39 17.44 11.09
C MET A 227 -0.65 18.20 9.97
N ARG A 228 0.21 17.54 9.19
CA ARG A 228 0.78 18.16 7.98
C ARG A 228 -0.27 18.47 6.93
N VAL A 229 -1.19 17.54 6.67
CA VAL A 229 -2.29 17.76 5.73
C VAL A 229 -3.24 18.85 6.27
N VAL A 230 -3.64 18.78 7.55
CA VAL A 230 -4.49 19.79 8.20
C VAL A 230 -3.90 21.19 8.13
N ARG A 231 -2.61 21.36 8.45
CA ARG A 231 -1.95 22.68 8.31
C ARG A 231 -2.01 23.19 6.89
N THR A 232 -1.71 22.33 5.92
CA THR A 232 -1.67 22.75 4.52
C THR A 232 -3.07 23.09 3.99
N LEU A 233 -4.12 22.38 4.44
CA LEU A 233 -5.52 22.71 4.12
C LEU A 233 -5.95 24.04 4.74
N ALA A 234 -5.57 24.28 6.00
CA ALA A 234 -5.83 25.55 6.68
C ALA A 234 -5.13 26.72 5.99
N ASP A 235 -3.86 26.56 5.61
CA ASP A 235 -3.07 27.58 4.90
C ASP A 235 -3.61 27.87 3.49
N ALA A 236 -4.23 26.88 2.84
CA ALA A 236 -4.85 27.02 1.53
C ALA A 236 -6.20 27.76 1.55
N GLY A 237 -6.85 27.85 2.72
CA GLY A 237 -8.12 28.58 2.88
C GLY A 237 -9.31 28.00 2.10
N VAL A 238 -9.33 26.68 1.86
CA VAL A 238 -10.38 25.99 1.09
C VAL A 238 -11.62 25.69 1.93
N GLY A 239 -12.79 25.60 1.29
CA GLY A 239 -14.06 25.28 1.93
C GLY A 239 -14.40 23.78 1.98
N SER A 240 -13.89 23.01 1.03
CA SER A 240 -14.10 21.56 0.90
C SER A 240 -12.96 20.88 0.16
N LEU A 241 -12.75 19.58 0.43
CA LEU A 241 -11.82 18.71 -0.30
C LEU A 241 -12.26 18.45 -1.76
N VAL A 242 -13.55 18.60 -2.08
CA VAL A 242 -14.07 18.34 -3.44
C VAL A 242 -14.10 19.58 -4.32
N ASP A 243 -13.67 20.73 -3.80
CA ASP A 243 -13.56 21.97 -4.58
C ASP A 243 -12.41 21.91 -5.62
N HIS A 244 -11.49 20.97 -5.45
CA HIS A 244 -10.32 20.76 -6.31
C HIS A 244 -10.18 19.27 -6.65
N ASP A 245 -9.68 18.99 -7.86
CA ASP A 245 -9.34 17.62 -8.24
C ASP A 245 -7.97 17.18 -7.69
N GLU A 246 -7.61 15.91 -7.89
CA GLU A 246 -6.39 15.32 -7.31
C GLU A 246 -5.11 15.98 -7.89
N ASP A 247 -5.14 16.42 -9.15
CA ASP A 247 -4.00 17.06 -9.82
C ASP A 247 -3.85 18.52 -9.35
N ASP A 248 -4.95 19.26 -9.20
CA ASP A 248 -5.00 20.58 -8.57
C ASP A 248 -4.46 20.57 -7.14
N TRP A 249 -4.81 19.54 -6.36
CA TRP A 249 -4.29 19.35 -5.02
C TRP A 249 -2.78 19.10 -5.02
N HIS A 250 -2.25 18.39 -6.01
CA HIS A 250 -0.82 18.16 -6.16
C HIS A 250 -0.03 19.44 -6.48
N GLU A 251 -0.58 20.36 -7.29
CA GLU A 251 0.06 21.62 -7.63
C GLU A 251 -0.06 22.68 -6.53
N ARG A 252 -1.24 22.80 -5.89
CA ARG A 252 -1.53 23.81 -4.86
C ARG A 252 -0.80 23.55 -3.56
N MET A 253 -0.65 22.28 -3.19
CA MET A 253 -0.08 21.94 -1.90
C MET A 253 1.43 21.92 -2.01
N ARG A 254 2.06 22.98 -1.49
CA ARG A 254 3.50 23.16 -1.27
C ARG A 254 4.12 22.10 -0.32
N LEU A 255 3.59 20.88 -0.30
CA LEU A 255 4.15 19.73 0.41
C LEU A 255 5.50 19.39 -0.23
N PRO A 256 6.59 19.28 0.55
CA PRO A 256 7.91 18.95 0.01
C PRO A 256 7.86 17.72 -0.89
N ILE A 257 8.53 17.72 -2.06
CA ILE A 257 8.54 16.62 -3.05
C ILE A 257 8.76 15.24 -2.40
N ASN A 258 9.43 15.18 -1.26
CA ASN A 258 9.76 13.95 -0.55
C ASN A 258 8.72 13.48 0.51
N ASP A 259 7.62 14.21 0.77
CA ASP A 259 6.61 13.82 1.76
C ASP A 259 5.50 12.93 1.16
N SER A 260 5.88 11.71 0.76
CA SER A 260 4.98 10.76 0.11
C SER A 260 3.78 10.37 0.98
N CYS A 261 3.94 10.33 2.32
CA CYS A 261 2.88 9.90 3.23
C CYS A 261 1.73 10.90 3.31
N ALA A 262 2.04 12.20 3.41
CA ALA A 262 1.02 13.24 3.43
C ALA A 262 0.24 13.30 2.10
N ARG A 263 0.93 13.19 0.95
CA ARG A 263 0.27 13.14 -0.36
C ARG A 263 -0.66 11.94 -0.51
N VAL A 264 -0.20 10.75 -0.14
CA VAL A 264 -1.03 9.54 -0.22
C VAL A 264 -2.25 9.65 0.69
N PHE A 265 -2.09 10.24 1.87
CA PHE A 265 -3.22 10.46 2.79
C PHE A 265 -4.21 11.51 2.25
N LEU A 266 -3.74 12.63 1.70
CA LEU A 266 -4.60 13.62 1.07
C LEU A 266 -5.38 13.03 -0.11
N GLY A 267 -4.71 12.33 -1.04
CA GLY A 267 -5.41 11.68 -2.15
C GLY A 267 -6.45 10.66 -1.65
N TYR A 268 -6.16 9.96 -0.55
CA TYR A 268 -7.17 9.13 0.13
C TYR A 268 -8.34 9.96 0.67
N ALA A 269 -8.07 11.08 1.34
CA ALA A 269 -9.09 11.98 1.88
C ALA A 269 -10.03 12.50 0.78
N CYS A 270 -9.47 13.04 -0.31
CA CYS A 270 -10.23 13.52 -1.46
C CYS A 270 -11.10 12.42 -2.07
N ARG A 271 -10.55 11.20 -2.22
CA ARG A 271 -11.31 10.05 -2.73
C ARG A 271 -12.47 9.66 -1.81
N VAL A 272 -12.24 9.59 -0.51
CA VAL A 272 -13.27 9.23 0.48
C VAL A 272 -14.41 10.24 0.49
N ILE A 273 -14.11 11.53 0.44
CA ILE A 273 -15.15 12.57 0.41
C ILE A 273 -15.86 12.59 -0.94
N ALA A 274 -15.16 12.46 -2.07
CA ALA A 274 -15.80 12.37 -3.37
C ALA A 274 -16.75 11.15 -3.43
N ASP A 275 -16.36 10.01 -2.84
CA ASP A 275 -17.19 8.82 -2.78
C ASP A 275 -18.43 9.00 -1.89
N LEU A 276 -18.35 9.79 -0.80
CA LEU A 276 -19.50 10.13 0.02
C LEU A 276 -20.42 11.16 -0.65
N ALA A 277 -19.82 12.19 -1.26
CA ALA A 277 -20.53 13.30 -1.91
C ALA A 277 -21.46 12.78 -3.02
N GLU A 278 -20.98 11.80 -3.76
CA GLU A 278 -21.70 11.19 -4.85
C GLU A 278 -22.60 10.05 -4.34
N ALA A 279 -23.78 9.86 -4.92
CA ALA A 279 -24.55 8.65 -4.63
C ALA A 279 -23.74 7.46 -5.17
N GLY A 280 -23.39 6.47 -4.33
CA GLY A 280 -22.72 5.27 -4.83
C GLY A 280 -23.61 4.44 -5.77
N GLY A 281 -23.08 3.34 -6.30
CA GLY A 281 -23.87 2.39 -7.08
C GLY A 281 -24.05 2.73 -8.56
N TRP A 282 -24.87 1.92 -9.23
CA TRP A 282 -24.98 1.93 -10.69
C TRP A 282 -25.62 3.20 -11.25
N GLU A 283 -26.61 3.79 -10.59
CA GLU A 283 -27.31 4.97 -11.12
C GLU A 283 -26.41 6.19 -11.27
N ALA A 284 -25.41 6.35 -10.40
CA ALA A 284 -24.46 7.45 -10.48
C ALA A 284 -23.24 7.13 -11.36
N GLU A 285 -22.76 5.89 -11.34
CA GLU A 285 -21.57 5.51 -12.10
C GLU A 285 -21.90 5.26 -13.58
N TYR A 286 -23.04 4.63 -13.89
CA TYR A 286 -23.38 4.21 -15.25
C TYR A 286 -23.40 5.34 -16.29
N PRO A 287 -23.95 6.56 -16.00
CA PRO A 287 -23.95 7.65 -16.97
C PRO A 287 -22.55 8.11 -17.37
N ARG A 288 -21.52 7.87 -16.56
CA ARG A 288 -20.16 8.36 -16.78
C ARG A 288 -19.37 7.51 -17.76
N ASP A 289 -18.32 8.11 -18.31
CA ASP A 289 -17.37 7.40 -19.17
C ASP A 289 -16.16 6.86 -18.41
N VAL A 290 -16.07 7.13 -17.11
CA VAL A 290 -15.09 6.50 -16.21
C VAL A 290 -15.83 5.95 -15.01
N TRP A 291 -15.88 4.63 -14.89
CA TRP A 291 -16.49 3.94 -13.77
C TRP A 291 -15.46 3.62 -12.71
N ARG A 292 -15.70 4.08 -11.49
CA ARG A 292 -14.87 3.81 -10.32
C ARG A 292 -15.41 2.56 -9.61
N MET A 293 -14.74 1.43 -9.83
CA MET A 293 -15.30 0.13 -9.45
C MET A 293 -15.47 -0.05 -7.94
N ARG A 294 -14.67 0.67 -7.14
CA ARG A 294 -14.83 0.74 -5.68
C ARG A 294 -16.22 1.19 -5.22
N ARG A 295 -16.87 2.11 -5.96
CA ARG A 295 -18.23 2.60 -5.67
C ARG A 295 -19.33 1.61 -6.06
N LEU A 296 -18.95 0.56 -6.77
CA LEU A 296 -19.81 -0.55 -7.17
C LEU A 296 -19.54 -1.82 -6.32
N GLY A 297 -18.77 -1.69 -5.24
CA GLY A 297 -18.47 -2.78 -4.31
C GLY A 297 -17.33 -3.70 -4.76
N HIS A 298 -16.50 -3.29 -5.72
CA HIS A 298 -15.30 -4.05 -6.08
C HIS A 298 -14.07 -3.60 -5.27
N ASP A 299 -13.23 -4.55 -4.88
CA ASP A 299 -11.99 -4.26 -4.16
C ASP A 299 -10.99 -3.45 -4.98
N GLY A 300 -10.31 -2.52 -4.31
CA GLY A 300 -9.20 -1.73 -4.86
C GLY A 300 -9.66 -0.55 -5.73
N ASP A 301 -8.69 0.19 -6.26
CA ASP A 301 -8.94 1.47 -6.93
C ASP A 301 -8.98 1.39 -8.46
N ARG A 302 -9.57 0.32 -8.98
CA ARG A 302 -9.59 0.09 -10.43
C ARG A 302 -10.69 0.92 -11.09
N THR A 303 -10.36 1.53 -12.22
CA THR A 303 -11.31 2.25 -13.08
C THR A 303 -11.52 1.53 -14.41
N LEU A 304 -12.74 1.57 -14.94
CA LEU A 304 -13.03 1.23 -16.33
C LEU A 304 -13.27 2.52 -17.12
N ARG A 305 -12.51 2.73 -18.21
CA ARG A 305 -12.51 3.97 -18.99
C ARG A 305 -13.09 3.72 -20.38
N PHE A 306 -14.28 4.27 -20.64
CA PHE A 306 -14.99 4.21 -21.93
C PHE A 306 -14.71 5.43 -22.81
N ALA A 307 -14.04 6.46 -22.29
CA ALA A 307 -13.70 7.66 -23.05
C ALA A 307 -12.86 7.40 -24.31
N GLY A 308 -12.12 6.28 -24.36
CA GLY A 308 -11.37 5.84 -25.55
C GLY A 308 -12.25 5.24 -26.65
N VAL A 309 -13.53 4.99 -26.40
CA VAL A 309 -14.50 4.54 -27.42
C VAL A 309 -15.10 5.77 -28.07
N GLY A 310 -14.58 6.17 -29.24
CA GLY A 310 -14.93 7.42 -29.91
C GLY A 310 -16.40 7.51 -30.34
N GLN A 311 -16.96 6.42 -30.88
CA GLN A 311 -18.33 6.39 -31.39
C GLN A 311 -19.36 6.32 -30.22
N PRO A 312 -20.31 7.27 -30.11
CA PRO A 312 -21.29 7.27 -29.02
C PRO A 312 -22.14 6.00 -28.94
N TRP A 313 -22.62 5.49 -30.08
CA TRP A 313 -23.43 4.26 -30.12
C TRP A 313 -22.66 3.04 -29.58
N LEU A 314 -21.37 2.92 -29.92
CA LEU A 314 -20.53 1.82 -29.45
C LEU A 314 -20.24 1.97 -27.96
N ARG A 315 -20.01 3.20 -27.49
CA ARG A 315 -19.76 3.52 -26.08
C ARG A 315 -20.95 3.14 -25.21
N ASP A 316 -22.16 3.48 -25.62
CA ASP A 316 -23.38 3.18 -24.87
C ASP A 316 -23.66 1.67 -24.83
N LEU A 317 -23.50 0.97 -25.95
CA LEU A 317 -23.60 -0.49 -25.99
C LEU A 317 -22.50 -1.17 -25.16
N ALA A 318 -21.27 -0.65 -25.20
CA ALA A 318 -20.14 -1.15 -24.41
C ALA A 318 -20.43 -1.02 -22.90
N LYS A 319 -20.89 0.15 -22.46
CA LYS A 319 -21.31 0.40 -21.07
C LYS A 319 -22.42 -0.58 -20.69
N ARG A 320 -23.48 -0.68 -21.48
CA ARG A 320 -24.59 -1.62 -21.22
C ARG A 320 -24.12 -3.07 -21.08
N TRP A 321 -23.26 -3.53 -22.00
CA TRP A 321 -22.72 -4.88 -21.98
C TRP A 321 -21.85 -5.15 -20.76
N VAL A 322 -20.93 -4.23 -20.45
CA VAL A 322 -20.03 -4.37 -19.30
C VAL A 322 -20.80 -4.36 -17.98
N ARG A 323 -21.81 -3.49 -17.82
CA ARG A 323 -22.70 -3.51 -16.66
C ARG A 323 -23.37 -4.87 -16.50
N TRP A 324 -24.02 -5.35 -17.56
CA TRP A 324 -24.69 -6.66 -17.53
C TRP A 324 -23.74 -7.78 -17.13
N ARG A 325 -22.54 -7.83 -17.73
CA ARG A 325 -21.53 -8.86 -17.41
C ARG A 325 -21.10 -8.82 -15.95
N LEU A 326 -20.84 -7.63 -15.40
CA LEU A 326 -20.47 -7.47 -13.99
C LEU A 326 -21.63 -7.91 -13.08
N SER A 327 -22.87 -7.52 -13.39
CA SER A 327 -24.06 -7.91 -12.64
C SER A 327 -24.35 -9.42 -12.65
N THR A 328 -23.93 -10.14 -13.70
CA THR A 328 -24.02 -11.63 -13.77
C THR A 328 -22.93 -12.37 -12.98
N GLY A 329 -22.11 -11.67 -12.20
CA GLY A 329 -21.09 -12.27 -11.34
C GLY A 329 -19.79 -12.65 -12.07
N LEU A 330 -19.49 -12.03 -13.21
CA LEU A 330 -18.16 -12.07 -13.80
C LEU A 330 -17.21 -11.16 -13.04
N GLY A 331 -16.02 -11.65 -12.71
CA GLY A 331 -14.99 -10.83 -12.07
C GLY A 331 -14.54 -9.65 -12.94
N LEU A 332 -14.04 -8.59 -12.29
CA LEU A 332 -13.77 -7.28 -12.90
C LEU A 332 -12.92 -7.34 -14.18
N GLU A 333 -11.88 -8.17 -14.20
CA GLU A 333 -11.02 -8.34 -15.38
C GLU A 333 -11.76 -8.96 -16.58
N ALA A 334 -12.55 -10.00 -16.33
CA ALA A 334 -13.24 -10.74 -17.39
C ALA A 334 -14.54 -10.07 -17.83
N GLY A 335 -15.25 -9.44 -16.90
CA GLY A 335 -16.54 -8.77 -17.11
C GLY A 335 -16.43 -7.36 -17.65
N GLY A 336 -15.37 -6.62 -17.29
CA GLY A 336 -15.20 -5.22 -17.71
C GLY A 336 -13.83 -4.88 -18.30
N GLY A 337 -12.74 -5.20 -17.60
CA GLY A 337 -11.37 -4.81 -18.00
C GLY A 337 -11.00 -5.20 -19.43
N ARG A 338 -11.04 -6.51 -19.75
CA ARG A 338 -10.74 -6.99 -21.12
C ARG A 338 -11.77 -6.51 -22.15
N PRO A 339 -13.10 -6.58 -21.90
CA PRO A 339 -14.10 -6.00 -22.79
C PRO A 339 -13.81 -4.56 -23.20
N VAL A 340 -13.53 -3.68 -22.24
CA VAL A 340 -13.26 -2.26 -22.50
C VAL A 340 -12.01 -2.10 -23.37
N VAL A 341 -10.93 -2.85 -23.10
CA VAL A 341 -9.71 -2.81 -23.93
C VAL A 341 -9.98 -3.25 -25.38
N VAL A 342 -10.73 -4.35 -25.57
CA VAL A 342 -11.06 -4.86 -26.91
C VAL A 342 -11.93 -3.87 -27.68
N LEU A 343 -12.95 -3.30 -27.02
CA LEU A 343 -13.87 -2.35 -27.63
C LEU A 343 -13.22 -1.00 -27.92
N THR A 344 -12.33 -0.53 -27.05
CA THR A 344 -11.55 0.71 -27.28
C THR A 344 -10.68 0.57 -28.53
N ARG A 345 -10.02 -0.58 -28.70
CA ARG A 345 -9.25 -0.80 -29.92
C ARG A 345 -10.13 -0.86 -31.17
N PHE A 346 -11.22 -1.62 -31.11
CA PHE A 346 -12.15 -1.71 -32.24
C PHE A 346 -12.71 -0.32 -32.61
N ALA A 347 -13.02 0.50 -31.60
CA ALA A 347 -13.45 1.88 -31.78
C ALA A 347 -12.41 2.75 -32.49
N GLY A 348 -11.12 2.59 -32.16
CA GLY A 348 -10.02 3.24 -32.86
C GLY A 348 -9.99 2.87 -34.35
N PHE A 349 -10.02 1.57 -34.65
CA PHE A 349 -10.12 1.08 -36.04
C PHE A 349 -11.34 1.65 -36.77
N LEU A 350 -12.52 1.64 -36.15
CA LEU A 350 -13.74 2.21 -36.74
C LEU A 350 -13.60 3.71 -37.03
N ALA A 351 -12.89 4.46 -36.18
CA ALA A 351 -12.63 5.87 -36.40
C ALA A 351 -11.71 6.07 -37.62
N ASP A 352 -10.67 5.24 -37.76
CA ASP A 352 -9.72 5.31 -38.89
C ASP A 352 -10.39 5.07 -40.24
N ILE A 353 -11.42 4.22 -40.30
CA ILE A 353 -12.18 3.92 -41.53
C ILE A 353 -13.48 4.73 -41.67
N GLY A 354 -13.75 5.69 -40.78
CA GLY A 354 -14.90 6.60 -40.86
C GLY A 354 -16.26 5.95 -40.60
N VAL A 355 -16.34 4.93 -39.74
CA VAL A 355 -17.61 4.31 -39.35
C VAL A 355 -18.21 5.06 -38.16
N GLU A 356 -19.39 5.65 -38.39
CA GLU A 356 -20.08 6.52 -37.42
C GLU A 356 -21.37 5.89 -36.88
N ARG A 357 -21.92 4.89 -37.57
CA ARG A 357 -23.20 4.26 -37.24
C ARG A 357 -23.08 2.75 -37.11
N VAL A 358 -23.97 2.17 -36.30
CA VAL A 358 -24.01 0.72 -36.04
C VAL A 358 -24.39 -0.10 -37.28
N ASP A 359 -25.23 0.43 -38.16
CA ASP A 359 -25.70 -0.22 -39.40
C ASP A 359 -24.62 -0.35 -40.47
N GLN A 360 -23.53 0.40 -40.33
CA GLN A 360 -22.36 0.31 -41.21
C GLN A 360 -21.41 -0.83 -40.80
N VAL A 361 -21.59 -1.43 -39.62
CA VAL A 361 -20.74 -2.53 -39.14
C VAL A 361 -21.25 -3.85 -39.71
N ASP A 362 -20.98 -4.08 -40.98
CA ASP A 362 -21.28 -5.32 -41.70
C ASP A 362 -20.10 -6.30 -41.68
N ARG A 363 -20.23 -7.43 -42.38
CA ARG A 363 -19.14 -8.41 -42.51
C ARG A 363 -17.88 -7.81 -43.14
N SER A 364 -18.02 -6.92 -44.13
CA SER A 364 -16.89 -6.30 -44.84
C SER A 364 -16.02 -5.43 -43.91
N VAL A 365 -16.64 -4.73 -42.95
CA VAL A 365 -15.93 -3.99 -41.91
C VAL A 365 -15.15 -4.94 -41.01
N LEU A 366 -15.76 -6.07 -40.62
CA LEU A 366 -15.08 -7.05 -39.76
C LEU A 366 -13.89 -7.72 -40.44
N GLU A 367 -13.96 -7.97 -41.75
CA GLU A 367 -12.83 -8.50 -42.54
C GLU A 367 -11.66 -7.52 -42.60
N ARG A 368 -11.95 -6.23 -42.82
CA ARG A 368 -10.94 -5.16 -42.72
C ARG A 368 -10.34 -5.08 -41.32
N TYR A 369 -11.14 -5.24 -40.27
CA TYR A 369 -10.64 -5.30 -38.91
C TYR A 369 -9.74 -6.52 -38.66
N LEU A 370 -10.06 -7.69 -39.23
CA LEU A 370 -9.20 -8.87 -39.14
C LEU A 370 -7.85 -8.64 -39.82
N ALA A 371 -7.81 -7.91 -40.93
CA ALA A 371 -6.57 -7.51 -41.61
C ALA A 371 -5.75 -6.53 -40.75
N ASP A 372 -6.38 -5.50 -40.17
CA ASP A 372 -5.74 -4.58 -39.22
C ASP A 372 -5.17 -5.32 -37.99
N LEU A 373 -5.98 -6.22 -37.40
CA LEU A 373 -5.56 -7.09 -36.30
C LEU A 373 -4.32 -7.92 -36.64
N ARG A 374 -4.14 -8.30 -37.91
CA ARG A 374 -2.98 -9.08 -38.36
C ARG A 374 -1.73 -8.21 -38.53
N GLY A 375 -1.89 -6.98 -39.02
CA GLY A 375 -0.80 -6.01 -39.22
C GLY A 375 -0.19 -5.52 -37.90
N ASP A 376 -0.97 -5.55 -36.81
CA ASP A 376 -0.46 -5.24 -35.48
C ASP A 376 0.44 -6.36 -34.91
N SER A 377 1.44 -5.97 -34.12
CA SER A 377 2.45 -6.80 -33.45
C SER A 377 1.91 -7.75 -32.36
N LEU A 378 0.60 -8.00 -32.35
CA LEU A 378 -0.04 -8.82 -31.33
C LEU A 378 0.11 -10.32 -31.60
N ARG A 379 0.49 -11.01 -30.52
CA ARG A 379 0.54 -12.47 -30.48
C ARG A 379 -0.82 -13.08 -30.83
N ALA A 380 -0.82 -14.20 -31.56
CA ALA A 380 -2.02 -14.90 -32.03
C ALA A 380 -3.09 -15.15 -30.94
N GLN A 381 -2.65 -15.52 -29.73
CA GLN A 381 -3.56 -15.70 -28.58
C GLN A 381 -4.31 -14.42 -28.19
N ARG A 382 -3.65 -13.26 -28.23
CA ARG A 382 -4.29 -11.96 -27.94
C ARG A 382 -5.28 -11.61 -29.06
N ARG A 383 -4.92 -11.82 -30.33
CA ARG A 383 -5.84 -11.63 -31.47
C ARG A 383 -7.11 -12.47 -31.34
N GLY A 384 -6.98 -13.77 -31.04
CA GLY A 384 -8.14 -14.64 -30.82
C GLY A 384 -9.02 -14.20 -29.63
N ALA A 385 -8.43 -13.62 -28.58
CA ALA A 385 -9.19 -13.06 -27.47
C ALA A 385 -9.97 -11.78 -27.85
N HIS A 386 -9.39 -10.92 -28.71
CA HIS A 386 -10.09 -9.76 -29.26
C HIS A 386 -11.31 -10.21 -30.09
N ILE A 387 -11.09 -11.08 -31.07
CA ILE A 387 -12.15 -11.62 -31.95
C ILE A 387 -13.26 -12.26 -31.12
N GLY A 388 -12.91 -13.17 -30.20
CA GLY A 388 -13.91 -13.88 -29.39
C GLY A 388 -14.63 -13.01 -28.36
N LEU A 389 -14.07 -11.89 -27.92
CA LEU A 389 -14.80 -10.93 -27.08
C LEU A 389 -15.73 -10.07 -27.92
N LEU A 390 -15.28 -9.59 -29.08
CA LEU A 390 -16.10 -8.78 -29.97
C LEU A 390 -17.28 -9.58 -30.56
N ASN A 391 -17.06 -10.85 -30.92
CA ASN A 391 -18.14 -11.73 -31.37
C ASN A 391 -19.21 -11.91 -30.28
N ARG A 392 -18.80 -12.10 -29.02
CA ARG A 392 -19.73 -12.19 -27.89
C ARG A 392 -20.45 -10.87 -27.60
N PHE A 393 -19.81 -9.74 -27.87
CA PHE A 393 -20.45 -8.43 -27.76
C PHE A 393 -21.57 -8.31 -28.79
N PHE A 394 -21.29 -8.55 -30.08
CA PHE A 394 -22.32 -8.49 -31.12
C PHE A 394 -23.44 -9.52 -30.91
N ALA A 395 -23.10 -10.74 -30.49
CA ALA A 395 -24.09 -11.74 -30.10
C ALA A 395 -25.00 -11.25 -28.97
N ALA A 396 -24.44 -10.60 -27.94
CA ALA A 396 -25.22 -10.04 -26.83
C ALA A 396 -26.12 -8.87 -27.29
N VAL A 397 -25.62 -7.97 -28.14
CA VAL A 397 -26.42 -6.87 -28.71
C VAL A 397 -27.65 -7.41 -29.42
N ARG A 398 -27.49 -8.45 -30.25
CA ARG A 398 -28.60 -9.10 -30.96
C ARG A 398 -29.52 -9.88 -30.03
N GLN A 399 -28.96 -10.74 -29.18
CA GLN A 399 -29.71 -11.61 -28.27
C GLN A 399 -30.63 -10.80 -27.34
N HIS A 400 -30.14 -9.67 -26.83
CA HIS A 400 -30.91 -8.80 -25.95
C HIS A 400 -31.64 -7.66 -26.68
N ARG A 401 -31.57 -7.60 -28.01
CA ARG A 401 -32.16 -6.54 -28.85
C ARG A 401 -31.80 -5.13 -28.35
N TRP A 402 -30.54 -4.93 -27.97
CA TRP A 402 -30.08 -3.62 -27.50
C TRP A 402 -30.01 -2.60 -28.64
N ASP A 403 -29.75 -3.08 -29.84
CA ASP A 403 -29.80 -2.32 -31.08
C ASP A 403 -30.25 -3.26 -32.20
N THR A 404 -31.25 -2.85 -32.98
CA THR A 404 -31.83 -3.65 -34.06
C THR A 404 -31.26 -3.32 -35.44
N ALA A 405 -30.46 -2.25 -35.54
CA ALA A 405 -29.84 -1.80 -36.79
C ALA A 405 -28.48 -2.48 -37.04
N LEU A 406 -27.90 -3.15 -36.03
CA LEU A 406 -26.69 -3.97 -36.22
C LEU A 406 -26.95 -5.06 -37.29
N PRO A 407 -26.23 -5.05 -38.43
CA PRO A 407 -26.44 -6.01 -39.52
C PRO A 407 -26.34 -7.45 -39.05
N ALA A 408 -27.17 -8.35 -39.59
CA ALA A 408 -27.22 -9.75 -39.14
C ALA A 408 -25.89 -10.48 -39.38
N ASP A 409 -25.16 -10.11 -40.43
CA ASP A 409 -23.90 -10.70 -40.89
C ASP A 409 -22.65 -10.17 -40.16
N ALA A 410 -22.78 -9.20 -39.25
CA ALA A 410 -21.66 -8.71 -38.43
C ALA A 410 -21.26 -9.73 -37.34
N MET A 411 -20.64 -10.82 -37.76
CA MET A 411 -20.21 -11.93 -36.92
C MET A 411 -18.84 -12.46 -37.36
N PHE A 412 -18.18 -13.13 -36.41
CA PHE A 412 -16.94 -13.85 -36.65
C PHE A 412 -17.19 -15.35 -36.67
N PHE A 413 -16.59 -16.04 -37.63
CA PHE A 413 -16.67 -17.47 -37.83
C PHE A 413 -15.42 -18.18 -37.29
N PRO A 414 -15.46 -19.50 -37.05
CA PRO A 414 -14.30 -20.27 -36.56
C PRO A 414 -13.01 -20.05 -37.38
N GLU A 415 -13.14 -19.84 -38.70
CA GLU A 415 -12.05 -19.64 -39.65
C GLU A 415 -11.33 -18.30 -39.47
N ASP A 416 -12.01 -17.29 -38.90
CA ASP A 416 -11.44 -15.97 -38.62
C ASP A 416 -10.41 -16.02 -37.48
N TYR A 417 -10.49 -17.05 -36.64
CA TYR A 417 -9.60 -17.17 -35.48
C TYR A 417 -8.19 -17.59 -35.92
N PRO A 418 -7.13 -16.99 -35.34
CA PRO A 418 -5.78 -17.44 -35.58
C PRO A 418 -5.65 -18.92 -35.22
N LYS A 419 -5.01 -19.71 -36.10
CA LYS A 419 -4.67 -21.10 -35.81
C LYS A 419 -3.93 -21.14 -34.47
N ARG A 420 -4.45 -21.96 -33.54
CA ARG A 420 -3.78 -22.21 -32.28
C ARG A 420 -2.71 -23.24 -32.56
N GLU A 421 -1.45 -22.85 -32.42
CA GLU A 421 -0.38 -23.82 -32.25
C GLU A 421 -0.68 -24.62 -30.98
N GLU A 422 -0.78 -25.93 -31.11
CA GLU A 422 -0.80 -26.82 -29.94
C GLU A 422 0.54 -26.66 -29.23
N ARG A 423 0.49 -26.13 -28.00
CA ARG A 423 1.68 -25.95 -27.18
C ARG A 423 1.81 -27.13 -26.26
N LEU A 424 2.97 -27.76 -26.29
CA LEU A 424 3.35 -28.73 -25.27
C LEU A 424 3.24 -28.10 -23.87
N PRO A 425 2.87 -28.91 -22.85
CA PRO A 425 2.93 -28.46 -21.47
C PRO A 425 4.29 -27.84 -21.16
N ARG A 426 4.30 -26.63 -20.59
CA ARG A 426 5.53 -25.94 -20.18
C ARG A 426 6.03 -26.48 -18.84
N ALA A 427 6.20 -27.80 -18.75
CA ALA A 427 6.82 -28.45 -17.61
C ALA A 427 8.29 -28.02 -17.51
N LEU A 428 8.79 -27.93 -16.29
CA LEU A 428 10.20 -27.67 -16.02
C LEU A 428 10.97 -29.00 -16.14
N ALA A 429 12.20 -28.94 -16.66
CA ALA A 429 13.10 -30.09 -16.70
C ALA A 429 13.42 -30.57 -15.27
N GLU A 430 13.64 -31.86 -15.09
CA GLU A 430 13.92 -32.43 -13.77
C GLU A 430 15.23 -31.90 -13.17
N HIS A 431 16.23 -31.60 -14.02
CA HIS A 431 17.45 -30.90 -13.62
C HIS A 431 17.17 -29.56 -12.92
N VAL A 432 16.23 -28.79 -13.46
CA VAL A 432 15.82 -27.49 -12.90
C VAL A 432 15.01 -27.72 -11.62
N MET A 433 14.11 -28.70 -11.62
CA MET A 433 13.30 -29.02 -10.44
C MET A 433 14.13 -29.49 -9.25
N ALA A 434 15.17 -30.29 -9.46
CA ALA A 434 16.09 -30.73 -8.41
C ALA A 434 16.74 -29.54 -7.69
N GLN A 435 17.16 -28.51 -8.42
CA GLN A 435 17.69 -27.27 -7.83
C GLN A 435 16.62 -26.48 -7.07
N LEU A 436 15.39 -26.43 -7.59
CA LEU A 436 14.27 -25.68 -6.98
C LEU A 436 13.72 -26.35 -5.71
N GLU A 437 13.77 -27.68 -5.65
CA GLU A 437 13.32 -28.49 -4.53
C GLU A 437 14.41 -28.70 -3.47
N ASP A 438 15.67 -28.35 -3.77
CA ASP A 438 16.79 -28.39 -2.83
C ASP A 438 16.46 -27.57 -1.56
N PRO A 439 16.48 -28.20 -0.36
CA PRO A 439 16.26 -27.52 0.91
C PRO A 439 17.16 -26.29 1.13
N HIS A 440 18.40 -26.30 0.64
CA HIS A 440 19.32 -25.17 0.75
C HIS A 440 18.81 -23.99 -0.07
N ASN A 441 18.37 -24.22 -1.32
CA ASN A 441 17.79 -23.17 -2.14
C ASN A 441 16.46 -22.67 -1.59
N LEU A 442 15.58 -23.56 -1.12
CA LEU A 442 14.33 -23.17 -0.47
C LEU A 442 14.57 -22.31 0.78
N ALA A 443 15.63 -22.56 1.54
CA ALA A 443 16.00 -21.76 2.71
C ALA A 443 16.42 -20.31 2.36
N ARG A 444 16.77 -20.02 1.10
CA ARG A 444 17.19 -18.68 0.65
C ARG A 444 16.03 -17.70 0.41
N PHE A 445 14.78 -18.15 0.54
CA PHE A 445 13.64 -17.23 0.59
C PHE A 445 13.75 -16.30 1.80
N ALA A 446 13.75 -14.98 1.55
CA ALA A 446 13.80 -13.98 2.61
C ALA A 446 12.58 -14.00 3.56
N ASP A 447 11.45 -14.51 3.10
CA ASP A 447 10.21 -14.62 3.87
C ASP A 447 9.72 -16.07 3.84
N PRO A 448 9.61 -16.75 5.01
CA PRO A 448 9.13 -18.12 5.12
C PRO A 448 7.73 -18.33 4.52
N ALA A 449 6.86 -17.31 4.49
CA ALA A 449 5.54 -17.40 3.88
C ALA A 449 5.64 -17.63 2.36
N HIS A 450 6.51 -16.90 1.66
CA HIS A 450 6.73 -17.08 0.22
C HIS A 450 7.34 -18.44 -0.10
N ARG A 451 8.20 -18.96 0.78
CA ARG A 451 8.72 -20.33 0.69
C ARG A 451 7.59 -21.35 0.75
N LEU A 452 6.74 -21.28 1.77
CA LEU A 452 5.62 -22.21 1.94
C LEU A 452 4.62 -22.14 0.78
N ILE A 453 4.29 -20.93 0.29
CA ILE A 453 3.45 -20.77 -0.90
C ILE A 453 4.05 -21.52 -2.10
N THR A 454 5.36 -21.41 -2.31
CA THR A 454 6.06 -22.07 -3.43
C THR A 454 6.03 -23.59 -3.29
N ILE A 455 6.27 -24.12 -2.08
CA ILE A 455 6.15 -25.56 -1.79
C ILE A 455 4.73 -26.07 -2.09
N ILE A 456 3.70 -25.37 -1.60
CA ILE A 456 2.30 -25.74 -1.87
C ILE A 456 2.02 -25.73 -3.38
N LEU A 457 2.51 -24.73 -4.12
CA LEU A 457 2.29 -24.66 -5.56
C LEU A 457 2.97 -25.81 -6.31
N MET A 458 4.19 -26.18 -5.93
CA MET A 458 4.93 -27.30 -6.53
C MET A 458 4.27 -28.64 -6.23
N ARG A 459 3.91 -28.89 -4.95
CA ARG A 459 3.36 -30.17 -4.49
C ARG A 459 1.88 -30.37 -4.84
N CYS A 460 1.09 -29.30 -4.81
CA CYS A 460 -0.38 -29.38 -4.94
C CYS A 460 -0.89 -28.86 -6.29
N GLY A 461 -0.08 -28.14 -7.07
CA GLY A 461 -0.45 -27.66 -8.40
C GLY A 461 -1.60 -26.64 -8.41
N LEU A 462 -1.83 -25.93 -7.31
CA LEU A 462 -2.86 -24.89 -7.21
C LEU A 462 -2.59 -23.73 -8.19
N ARG A 463 -3.63 -22.96 -8.53
CA ARG A 463 -3.39 -21.64 -9.12
C ARG A 463 -2.87 -20.71 -8.05
N ILE A 464 -1.96 -19.81 -8.40
CA ILE A 464 -1.44 -18.81 -7.45
C ILE A 464 -2.55 -18.04 -6.73
N THR A 465 -3.61 -17.65 -7.43
CA THR A 465 -4.75 -16.94 -6.82
C THR A 465 -5.49 -17.79 -5.80
N ASP A 466 -5.61 -19.10 -6.04
CA ASP A 466 -6.26 -20.04 -5.12
C ASP A 466 -5.36 -20.29 -3.89
N ALA A 467 -4.05 -20.49 -4.10
CA ALA A 467 -3.07 -20.72 -3.02
C ALA A 467 -2.96 -19.52 -2.06
N LEU A 468 -2.94 -18.29 -2.59
CA LEU A 468 -2.87 -17.07 -1.76
C LEU A 468 -4.15 -16.81 -0.96
N ARG A 469 -5.26 -17.47 -1.30
CA ARG A 469 -6.57 -17.35 -0.64
C ARG A 469 -6.94 -18.59 0.18
N LEU A 470 -5.96 -19.47 0.45
CA LEU A 470 -6.17 -20.58 1.38
C LEU A 470 -6.66 -20.04 2.72
N ARG A 471 -7.68 -20.68 3.27
CA ARG A 471 -8.20 -20.36 4.61
C ARG A 471 -7.19 -20.78 5.68
N SER A 472 -7.27 -20.17 6.85
CA SER A 472 -6.41 -20.55 7.99
C SER A 472 -6.64 -21.99 8.47
N ASP A 473 -7.84 -22.54 8.24
CA ASP A 473 -8.26 -23.92 8.52
C ASP A 473 -8.25 -24.80 7.25
N CYS A 474 -7.31 -24.59 6.33
CA CYS A 474 -7.27 -25.27 5.04
C CYS A 474 -6.82 -26.75 5.10
N VAL A 475 -6.37 -27.27 6.23
CA VAL A 475 -6.00 -28.69 6.37
C VAL A 475 -7.16 -29.45 6.99
N VAL A 476 -7.62 -30.50 6.30
CA VAL A 476 -8.65 -31.43 6.76
C VAL A 476 -8.10 -32.86 6.68
N THR A 477 -8.68 -33.78 7.44
CA THR A 477 -8.34 -35.21 7.38
C THR A 477 -9.52 -36.00 6.86
N ASP A 478 -9.25 -37.10 6.16
CA ASP A 478 -10.29 -38.09 5.85
C ASP A 478 -10.56 -39.02 7.06
N ALA A 479 -11.42 -40.02 6.85
CA ALA A 479 -11.79 -41.00 7.87
C ALA A 479 -10.62 -41.87 8.34
N GLU A 480 -9.57 -42.01 7.52
CA GLU A 480 -8.36 -42.77 7.82
C GLU A 480 -7.26 -41.89 8.43
N GLY A 481 -7.53 -40.59 8.62
CA GLY A 481 -6.60 -39.62 9.19
C GLY A 481 -5.61 -39.03 8.19
N ALA A 482 -5.74 -39.33 6.89
CA ALA A 482 -4.82 -38.80 5.88
C ALA A 482 -5.11 -37.31 5.62
N PRO A 483 -4.07 -36.45 5.54
CA PRO A 483 -4.26 -35.01 5.42
C PRO A 483 -4.50 -34.55 3.97
N TYR A 484 -5.45 -33.61 3.82
CA TYR A 484 -5.80 -32.95 2.57
C TYR A 484 -5.78 -31.43 2.74
N LEU A 485 -5.36 -30.75 1.69
CA LEU A 485 -5.51 -29.31 1.54
C LEU A 485 -6.86 -28.99 0.89
N ARG A 486 -7.75 -28.35 1.64
CA ARG A 486 -9.03 -27.79 1.20
C ARG A 486 -8.87 -26.36 0.69
N TYR A 487 -9.32 -26.11 -0.53
CA TYR A 487 -9.28 -24.78 -1.14
C TYR A 487 -10.49 -24.51 -2.03
N LEU A 488 -10.86 -23.22 -2.15
CA LEU A 488 -11.87 -22.78 -3.10
C LEU A 488 -11.23 -22.60 -4.48
N ASN A 489 -11.65 -23.40 -5.46
CA ASN A 489 -11.24 -23.25 -6.85
C ASN A 489 -12.07 -22.14 -7.51
N HIS A 490 -11.57 -20.91 -7.49
CA HIS A 490 -12.32 -19.74 -7.96
C HIS A 490 -12.67 -19.78 -9.45
N LYS A 491 -11.88 -20.52 -10.26
CA LYS A 491 -12.20 -20.71 -11.68
C LYS A 491 -13.45 -21.58 -11.86
N MET A 492 -13.60 -22.62 -11.04
CA MET A 492 -14.70 -23.59 -11.13
C MET A 492 -15.83 -23.29 -10.13
N LYS A 493 -15.65 -22.30 -9.26
CA LYS A 493 -16.59 -21.90 -8.20
C LYS A 493 -17.01 -23.08 -7.29
N ARG A 494 -16.05 -23.90 -6.87
CA ARG A 494 -16.29 -25.07 -6.00
C ARG A 494 -15.15 -25.28 -5.01
N ASP A 495 -15.44 -25.86 -3.86
CA ASP A 495 -14.42 -26.42 -2.98
C ASP A 495 -13.75 -27.63 -3.63
N ALA A 496 -12.46 -27.79 -3.36
CA ALA A 496 -11.66 -28.89 -3.85
C ALA A 496 -10.66 -29.33 -2.79
N LEU A 497 -10.33 -30.62 -2.82
CA LEU A 497 -9.36 -31.26 -1.94
C LEU A 497 -8.17 -31.75 -2.76
N VAL A 498 -6.96 -31.58 -2.23
CA VAL A 498 -5.73 -32.15 -2.79
C VAL A 498 -4.99 -32.86 -1.64
N PRO A 499 -4.62 -34.15 -1.79
CA PRO A 499 -3.81 -34.84 -0.80
C PRO A 499 -2.50 -34.08 -0.56
N ILE A 500 -2.07 -34.01 0.70
CA ILE A 500 -0.77 -33.44 1.08
C ILE A 500 0.06 -34.46 1.85
N ASP A 501 1.38 -34.33 1.80
CA ASP A 501 2.27 -35.09 2.66
C ASP A 501 2.38 -34.46 4.06
N GLU A 502 3.01 -35.22 4.96
CA GLU A 502 3.21 -34.84 6.35
C GLU A 502 4.06 -33.57 6.49
N GLN A 503 5.09 -33.42 5.64
CA GLN A 503 5.95 -32.25 5.65
C GLN A 503 5.18 -30.95 5.33
N VAL A 504 4.29 -30.97 4.33
CA VAL A 504 3.44 -29.82 4.00
C VAL A 504 2.48 -29.51 5.16
N ARG A 505 1.93 -30.54 5.82
CA ARG A 505 1.06 -30.38 6.99
C ARG A 505 1.81 -29.68 8.13
N GLU A 506 3.01 -30.12 8.46
CA GLU A 506 3.86 -29.53 9.50
C GLU A 506 4.26 -28.08 9.18
N LEU A 507 4.64 -27.79 7.93
CA LEU A 507 4.98 -26.44 7.51
C LEU A 507 3.79 -25.48 7.61
N ILE A 508 2.58 -25.94 7.27
CA ILE A 508 1.35 -25.17 7.46
C ILE A 508 1.09 -24.93 8.94
N ALA A 509 1.24 -25.94 9.80
CA ALA A 509 1.06 -25.81 11.24
C ALA A 509 2.05 -24.81 11.85
N ALA A 510 3.33 -24.91 11.51
CA ALA A 510 4.37 -23.96 11.94
C ALA A 510 4.06 -22.53 11.48
N HIS A 511 3.62 -22.36 10.23
CA HIS A 511 3.24 -21.05 9.72
C HIS A 511 2.02 -20.45 10.44
N ARG A 512 1.03 -21.28 10.81
CA ARG A 512 -0.13 -20.84 11.60
C ARG A 512 0.29 -20.36 13.00
N ILE A 513 1.25 -21.01 13.64
CA ILE A 513 1.79 -20.57 14.94
C ILE A 513 2.43 -19.19 14.81
N CYS A 514 3.32 -18.97 13.84
CA CYS A 514 3.92 -17.66 13.60
C CYS A 514 2.88 -16.58 13.27
N THR A 515 1.84 -16.95 12.52
CA THR A 515 0.75 -16.04 12.16
C THR A 515 -0.09 -15.67 13.39
N ALA A 516 -0.39 -16.62 14.28
CA ALA A 516 -1.13 -16.38 15.51
C ALA A 516 -0.35 -15.52 16.52
N GLN A 517 0.99 -15.66 16.58
CA GLN A 517 1.84 -14.77 17.39
C GLN A 517 1.72 -13.32 16.95
N ARG A 518 1.58 -13.10 15.63
CA ARG A 518 1.46 -11.76 15.06
C ARG A 518 0.04 -11.20 15.09
N TRP A 519 -0.96 -12.06 14.89
CA TRP A 519 -2.38 -11.72 14.93
C TRP A 519 -3.10 -12.66 15.92
N PRO A 520 -3.09 -12.33 17.22
CA PRO A 520 -3.65 -13.20 18.26
C PRO A 520 -5.16 -13.43 18.12
N SER A 521 -5.89 -12.47 17.55
CA SER A 521 -7.32 -12.59 17.24
C SER A 521 -7.61 -13.55 16.07
N GLY A 522 -6.59 -14.11 15.44
CA GLY A 522 -6.71 -14.99 14.28
C GLY A 522 -6.74 -14.24 12.95
N THR A 523 -6.60 -15.00 11.86
CA THR A 523 -6.68 -14.48 10.49
C THR A 523 -7.60 -15.36 9.64
N PRO A 524 -8.34 -14.78 8.68
CA PRO A 524 -9.23 -15.55 7.83
C PRO A 524 -8.48 -16.41 6.80
N GLY A 525 -7.29 -15.97 6.38
CA GLY A 525 -6.45 -16.65 5.39
C GLY A 525 -5.13 -17.14 5.96
N LEU A 526 -4.55 -18.17 5.35
CA LEU A 526 -3.26 -18.73 5.73
C LEU A 526 -2.10 -17.76 5.48
N PHE A 527 -2.18 -16.91 4.45
CA PHE A 527 -1.10 -16.02 4.02
C PHE A 527 -1.49 -14.54 4.11
N PRO A 528 -1.67 -13.99 5.32
CA PRO A 528 -1.93 -12.56 5.49
C PRO A 528 -0.75 -11.73 5.04
N ARG A 529 -1.03 -10.58 4.41
CA ARG A 529 -0.01 -9.63 3.98
C ARG A 529 0.73 -9.09 5.22
N PRO A 530 2.07 -9.03 5.20
CA PRO A 530 2.88 -8.60 6.36
C PRO A 530 2.95 -7.08 6.57
N THR A 531 2.37 -6.27 5.71
CA THR A 531 2.38 -4.80 5.82
C THR A 531 1.01 -4.26 5.48
N LYS A 532 0.65 -3.09 6.00
CA LYS A 532 -0.65 -2.45 5.70
C LYS A 532 -1.84 -3.43 5.84
N ASN A 533 -1.88 -4.13 6.98
CA ASN A 533 -2.86 -5.19 7.26
C ASN A 533 -2.93 -5.40 8.77
N ILE A 534 -3.52 -4.45 9.50
CA ILE A 534 -3.46 -4.43 10.96
C ILE A 534 -4.11 -5.70 11.53
N ASP A 535 -5.29 -6.08 11.03
CA ASP A 535 -6.05 -7.23 11.52
C ASP A 535 -5.70 -8.55 10.82
N GLY A 536 -4.74 -8.55 9.89
CA GLY A 536 -4.36 -9.79 9.18
C GLY A 536 -5.42 -10.26 8.16
N ALA A 537 -6.45 -9.48 7.88
CA ALA A 537 -7.56 -9.86 7.02
C ALA A 537 -7.21 -9.98 5.53
N HIS A 538 -6.20 -9.25 5.06
CA HIS A 538 -5.88 -9.16 3.63
C HIS A 538 -4.76 -10.13 3.25
N PRO A 539 -4.94 -10.99 2.23
CA PRO A 539 -3.89 -11.92 1.81
C PRO A 539 -2.75 -11.24 1.04
N ILE A 540 -1.62 -11.93 0.93
CA ILE A 540 -0.54 -11.55 0.02
C ILE A 540 -1.07 -11.48 -1.43
N GLY A 541 -0.72 -10.40 -2.13
CA GLY A 541 -1.10 -10.22 -3.54
C GLY A 541 -0.23 -11.04 -4.50
N SER A 542 -0.80 -11.49 -5.62
CA SER A 542 -0.05 -12.23 -6.65
C SER A 542 1.16 -11.47 -7.22
N PRO A 543 1.10 -10.14 -7.46
CA PRO A 543 2.30 -9.39 -7.86
C PRO A 543 3.42 -9.44 -6.83
N THR A 544 3.08 -9.33 -5.53
CA THR A 544 4.04 -9.41 -4.43
C THR A 544 4.75 -10.76 -4.40
N TYR A 545 3.99 -11.86 -4.51
CA TYR A 545 4.57 -13.20 -4.59
C TYR A 545 5.46 -13.36 -5.83
N ARG A 546 5.02 -12.90 -7.01
CA ARG A 546 5.83 -12.99 -8.25
C ARG A 546 7.17 -12.26 -8.11
N MET A 547 7.18 -11.09 -7.50
CA MET A 547 8.43 -10.37 -7.23
C MET A 547 9.32 -11.14 -6.24
N ALA A 548 8.73 -11.76 -5.21
CA ALA A 548 9.48 -12.59 -4.27
C ALA A 548 10.09 -13.83 -4.96
N LEU A 549 9.33 -14.48 -5.85
CA LEU A 549 9.78 -15.61 -6.65
C LEU A 549 10.95 -15.22 -7.57
N LEU A 550 10.85 -14.09 -8.29
CA LEU A 550 11.93 -13.62 -9.15
C LEU A 550 13.22 -13.30 -8.36
N ARG A 551 13.08 -12.66 -7.19
CA ARG A 551 14.23 -12.41 -6.31
C ARG A 551 14.87 -13.71 -5.82
N TRP A 552 14.06 -14.69 -5.44
CA TRP A 552 14.55 -15.98 -4.98
C TRP A 552 15.30 -16.73 -6.10
N LEU A 553 14.74 -16.80 -7.31
CA LEU A 553 15.42 -17.41 -8.47
C LEU A 553 16.76 -16.74 -8.77
N SER A 554 16.81 -15.40 -8.70
CA SER A 554 18.04 -14.65 -8.90
C SER A 554 19.09 -14.93 -7.83
N VAL A 555 18.69 -15.12 -6.57
CA VAL A 555 19.61 -15.43 -5.48
C VAL A 555 20.10 -16.87 -5.59
N CYS A 556 19.23 -17.82 -5.94
CA CYS A 556 19.56 -19.23 -6.11
C CYS A 556 20.45 -19.53 -7.32
N ASP A 557 20.53 -18.62 -8.30
CA ASP A 557 21.22 -18.83 -9.58
C ASP A 557 20.80 -20.13 -10.27
N VAL A 558 19.48 -20.37 -10.35
CA VAL A 558 18.94 -21.59 -10.94
C VAL A 558 19.20 -21.60 -12.44
N ARG A 559 19.89 -22.64 -12.92
CA ARG A 559 20.29 -22.80 -14.33
C ARG A 559 19.66 -24.02 -14.98
N ASP A 560 19.47 -23.96 -16.29
CA ASP A 560 19.08 -25.11 -17.08
C ASP A 560 20.29 -25.99 -17.46
N GLU A 561 20.02 -27.05 -18.23
CA GLU A 561 21.01 -28.02 -18.69
C GLU A 561 22.10 -27.41 -19.59
N HIS A 562 21.86 -26.19 -20.11
CA HIS A 562 22.82 -25.44 -20.93
C HIS A 562 23.55 -24.36 -20.13
N GLY A 563 23.31 -24.27 -18.81
CA GLY A 563 23.91 -23.27 -17.94
C GLY A 563 23.24 -21.89 -18.03
N GLU A 564 22.10 -21.76 -18.71
CA GLU A 564 21.37 -20.50 -18.86
C GLU A 564 20.43 -20.26 -17.67
N GLN A 565 20.23 -18.99 -17.29
CA GLN A 565 19.40 -18.66 -16.14
C GLN A 565 17.91 -18.91 -16.43
N VAL A 566 17.24 -19.63 -15.53
CA VAL A 566 15.84 -20.02 -15.75
C VAL A 566 14.88 -18.89 -15.35
N HIS A 567 14.05 -18.47 -16.31
CA HIS A 567 12.89 -17.65 -16.05
C HIS A 567 11.62 -18.50 -16.01
N LEU A 568 11.00 -18.58 -14.83
CA LEU A 568 9.76 -19.33 -14.66
C LEU A 568 8.60 -18.47 -14.15
N THR A 569 7.39 -18.97 -14.42
CA THR A 569 6.13 -18.40 -13.96
C THR A 569 5.40 -19.37 -13.04
N PRO A 570 4.56 -18.89 -12.09
CA PRO A 570 3.85 -19.77 -11.17
C PRO A 570 2.94 -20.82 -11.83
N HIS A 571 2.59 -20.64 -13.11
CA HIS A 571 1.77 -21.61 -13.83
C HIS A 571 2.55 -22.89 -14.19
N GLN A 572 3.88 -22.80 -14.31
CA GLN A 572 4.72 -23.93 -14.67
C GLN A 572 4.79 -24.99 -13.56
N TRP A 573 4.58 -24.62 -12.30
CA TRP A 573 4.43 -25.58 -11.19
C TRP A 573 3.34 -26.61 -11.47
N ARG A 574 2.16 -26.13 -11.86
CA ARG A 574 1.03 -26.99 -12.20
C ARG A 574 1.27 -27.83 -13.45
N HIS A 575 1.94 -27.28 -14.47
CA HIS A 575 2.29 -28.05 -15.67
C HIS A 575 3.30 -29.17 -15.35
N THR A 576 4.29 -28.87 -14.51
CA THR A 576 5.31 -29.84 -14.10
C THR A 576 4.69 -30.96 -13.28
N LEU A 577 3.89 -30.63 -12.26
CA LEU A 577 3.17 -31.63 -11.47
C LEU A 577 2.24 -32.49 -12.33
N GLY A 578 1.46 -31.87 -13.22
CA GLY A 578 0.58 -32.59 -14.13
C GLY A 578 1.33 -33.52 -15.10
N THR A 579 2.57 -33.16 -15.48
CA THR A 579 3.42 -34.00 -16.34
C THR A 579 4.02 -35.15 -15.54
N ARG A 580 4.57 -34.90 -14.34
CA ARG A 580 5.07 -35.93 -13.42
C ARG A 580 4.00 -36.98 -13.11
N LEU A 581 2.76 -36.56 -12.83
CA LEU A 581 1.64 -37.46 -12.54
C LEU A 581 1.30 -38.39 -13.72
N LYS A 582 1.24 -37.84 -14.94
CA LYS A 582 1.01 -38.65 -16.14
C LYS A 582 2.14 -39.66 -16.38
N MET A 583 3.38 -39.26 -16.13
CA MET A 583 4.52 -40.17 -16.28
C MET A 583 4.53 -41.27 -15.21
N SER A 584 4.13 -40.96 -13.97
CA SER A 584 4.00 -41.95 -12.89
C SER A 584 2.79 -42.88 -13.04
N GLU A 585 1.75 -42.50 -13.78
CA GLU A 585 0.65 -43.42 -14.12
C GLU A 585 1.06 -44.43 -15.21
N VAL A 586 2.08 -44.11 -16.00
CA VAL A 586 2.65 -45.00 -17.04
C VAL A 586 3.75 -45.91 -16.48
N ALA A 587 4.31 -45.59 -15.31
CA ALA A 587 5.27 -46.43 -14.59
C ALA A 587 4.57 -47.14 -13.41
N PRO A 588 4.49 -48.49 -13.38
CA PRO A 588 3.86 -49.19 -12.27
C PRO A 588 4.81 -49.17 -11.07
N ASP A 589 4.69 -48.16 -10.20
CA ASP A 589 5.28 -48.24 -8.86
C ASP A 589 4.34 -47.69 -7.78
N ALA A 590 4.07 -48.57 -6.82
CA ALA A 590 2.96 -48.49 -5.89
C ALA A 590 3.36 -47.74 -4.61
N SER A 591 2.91 -46.51 -4.46
CA SER A 591 2.76 -45.88 -3.12
C SER A 591 1.90 -44.61 -3.10
N PHE A 592 1.66 -43.98 -4.26
CA PHE A 592 0.90 -42.72 -4.35
C PHE A 592 -0.34 -42.75 -5.27
N SER A 593 -0.41 -43.65 -6.26
CA SER A 593 -1.52 -43.67 -7.24
C SER A 593 -2.82 -44.22 -6.65
N GLY A 594 -2.76 -45.27 -5.82
CA GLY A 594 -3.95 -45.97 -5.30
C GLY A 594 -4.83 -45.18 -4.31
N ARG A 595 -4.38 -44.03 -3.80
CA ARG A 595 -5.13 -43.23 -2.82
C ARG A 595 -6.06 -42.18 -3.42
N ARG A 596 -5.97 -41.89 -4.73
CA ARG A 596 -6.80 -40.86 -5.38
C ARG A 596 -8.11 -41.38 -5.99
N GLU A 597 -8.23 -42.66 -6.31
CA GLU A 597 -9.42 -43.19 -6.99
C GLU A 597 -10.61 -43.44 -6.04
N ARG A 598 -10.41 -43.53 -4.73
CA ARG A 598 -11.48 -43.94 -3.78
C ARG A 598 -12.46 -42.85 -3.33
N PHE A 599 -12.36 -41.61 -3.82
CA PHE A 599 -13.28 -40.54 -3.40
C PHE A 599 -14.02 -39.80 -4.55
N LEU A 600 -13.69 -40.08 -5.81
CA LEU A 600 -14.45 -39.54 -6.95
C LEU A 600 -15.71 -40.35 -7.30
N ALA A 601 -15.90 -41.52 -6.68
CA ALA A 601 -17.08 -42.37 -6.87
C ALA A 601 -18.20 -42.16 -5.83
N GLY A 602 -18.08 -41.16 -4.95
CA GLY A 602 -19.08 -40.89 -3.91
C GLY A 602 -19.04 -39.46 -3.40
N ALA A 603 -19.34 -38.47 -4.26
CA ALA A 603 -19.75 -37.11 -3.89
C ALA A 603 -20.41 -36.39 -5.06
#